data_AF-A0A0F9KX51-F1
#
_entry.id   AF-A0A0F9KX51-F1
#
_cell.length_a   1.000
_cell.length_b   1.000
_cell.length_c   1.000
_cell.angle_alpha   90.00
_cell.angle_beta   90.00
_cell.angle_gamma   90.00
#
_symmetry.space_group_name_H-M   'P 1'
#
loop_
_entity.id
_entity.type
_entity.pdbx_description
1 polymer ?
#
loop_
_entity_poly.entity_id
_entity_poly.type
_entity_poly.pdbx_seq_one_letter_code
_entity_poly.pdbx_strand_id
1 'polypeptide(L)'
;MVVHSPEKMPLAVLARRLTLEPPSIEHLIGFIGQSEVFAIFLELVREYVPDHEREIMRGPVWERAESFRRRFEQEYFPLADFAYGDGESLEYMVHAIPVELMGWEYDQYHEYESYRPGATLLLGLVINPFDYGYEDSEAARVPILDSCTDLVGAELVARIPARGWDPEALRTACGDKAYGGVADFAEWLCAATGLWMLDCTYEMYGEEYWDRGIVDELTKQWPLVKQRLDRVFQMYDWLETSPVKNFTKVLDFLVPKLTAVGPKVP
;
A
#
# COMPACT_ATOMS: atom_id res chain seq x y z
N MET A 1 11.80 20.18 -46.54
CA MET A 1 10.62 19.33 -46.80
C MET A 1 11.04 17.91 -46.43
N VAL A 2 10.81 17.52 -45.17
CA VAL A 2 11.29 16.23 -44.65
C VAL A 2 10.13 15.25 -44.76
N VAL A 3 10.32 14.22 -45.57
CA VAL A 3 9.38 13.12 -45.77
C VAL A 3 9.42 12.26 -44.50
N HIS A 4 8.31 12.19 -43.77
CA HIS A 4 8.17 11.27 -42.65
C HIS A 4 7.98 9.84 -43.19
N SER A 5 8.89 8.92 -42.84
CA SER A 5 8.75 7.50 -43.15
C SER A 5 7.52 6.90 -42.45
N PRO A 6 6.61 6.24 -43.17
CA PRO A 6 5.35 5.71 -42.65
C PRO A 6 5.48 4.37 -41.90
N GLU A 7 6.69 3.94 -41.53
CA GLU A 7 6.97 2.59 -41.02
C GLU A 7 6.70 2.37 -39.52
N LYS A 8 6.01 3.30 -38.84
CA LYS A 8 5.79 3.22 -37.37
C LYS A 8 4.31 3.29 -36.97
N MET A 9 3.45 2.57 -37.66
CA MET A 9 2.07 2.32 -37.19
C MET A 9 1.70 0.84 -37.34
N PRO A 10 1.21 0.18 -36.26
CA PRO A 10 0.75 -1.21 -36.30
C PRO A 10 -0.25 -1.47 -37.44
N LEU A 11 -1.12 -0.50 -37.73
CA LEU A 11 -2.11 -0.57 -38.80
C LEU A 11 -1.50 -0.59 -40.22
N ALA A 12 -0.36 0.05 -40.44
CA ALA A 12 0.34 0.02 -41.73
C ALA A 12 1.03 -1.34 -41.97
N VAL A 13 1.50 -1.99 -40.90
CA VAL A 13 2.01 -3.36 -40.94
C VAL A 13 0.87 -4.35 -41.16
N LEU A 14 -0.28 -4.14 -40.51
CA LEU A 14 -1.49 -4.94 -40.69
C LEU A 14 -1.99 -4.86 -42.14
N ALA A 15 -2.10 -3.65 -42.70
CA ALA A 15 -2.52 -3.43 -44.09
C ALA A 15 -1.61 -4.15 -45.10
N ARG A 16 -0.30 -4.18 -44.84
CA ARG A 16 0.69 -4.81 -45.72
C ARG A 16 0.71 -6.35 -45.61
N ARG A 17 0.32 -6.90 -44.46
CA ARG A 17 0.21 -8.36 -44.28
C ARG A 17 -1.14 -8.91 -44.78
N LEU A 18 -2.21 -8.15 -44.65
CA LEU A 18 -3.54 -8.48 -45.20
C LEU A 18 -3.55 -8.61 -46.73
N THR A 19 -2.56 -8.05 -47.43
CA THR A 19 -2.43 -8.16 -48.89
C THR A 19 -1.74 -9.43 -49.40
N LEU A 20 -1.12 -10.24 -48.54
CA LEU A 20 -0.29 -11.37 -48.97
C LEU A 20 -0.88 -12.75 -48.64
N GLU A 21 -1.59 -12.89 -47.52
CA GLU A 21 -2.38 -14.07 -47.12
C GLU A 21 -3.28 -13.67 -45.93
N PRO A 22 -4.49 -14.25 -45.76
CA PRO A 22 -5.32 -13.92 -44.60
C PRO A 22 -4.61 -14.38 -43.32
N PRO A 23 -4.20 -13.47 -42.42
CA PRO A 23 -3.57 -13.84 -41.16
C PRO A 23 -4.52 -14.70 -40.32
N SER A 24 -3.96 -15.57 -39.47
CA SER A 24 -4.81 -16.35 -38.56
C SER A 24 -5.62 -15.40 -37.67
N ILE A 25 -6.85 -15.79 -37.36
CA ILE A 25 -7.75 -15.02 -36.50
C ILE A 25 -7.08 -14.73 -35.15
N GLU A 26 -6.32 -15.69 -34.59
CA GLU A 26 -5.51 -15.49 -33.38
C GLU A 26 -4.45 -14.38 -33.52
N HIS A 27 -3.75 -14.30 -34.66
CA HIS A 27 -2.79 -13.21 -34.90
C HIS A 27 -3.49 -11.87 -35.09
N LEU A 28 -4.66 -11.82 -35.74
CA LEU A 28 -5.45 -10.59 -35.86
C LEU A 28 -5.96 -10.12 -34.50
N ILE A 29 -6.45 -11.04 -33.66
CA ILE A 29 -6.85 -10.76 -32.28
C ILE A 29 -5.65 -10.22 -31.49
N GLY A 30 -4.46 -10.82 -31.60
CA GLY A 30 -3.26 -10.31 -30.94
C GLY A 30 -2.86 -8.90 -31.38
N PHE A 31 -2.93 -8.60 -32.68
CA PHE A 31 -2.63 -7.26 -33.20
C PHE A 31 -3.70 -6.21 -32.86
N ILE A 32 -4.98 -6.61 -32.84
CA ILE A 32 -6.11 -5.73 -32.50
C ILE A 32 -6.18 -5.48 -31.00
N GLY A 33 -5.98 -6.52 -30.17
CA GLY A 33 -5.93 -6.40 -28.71
C GLY A 33 -4.81 -5.47 -28.25
N GLN A 34 -3.61 -5.60 -28.84
CA GLN A 34 -2.55 -4.62 -28.62
C GLN A 34 -2.95 -3.21 -29.06
N SER A 35 -3.69 -3.07 -30.17
CA SER A 35 -4.18 -1.77 -30.66
C SER A 35 -5.21 -1.11 -29.73
N GLU A 36 -6.06 -1.89 -29.06
CA GLU A 36 -7.05 -1.40 -28.10
C GLU A 36 -6.38 -0.95 -26.80
N VAL A 37 -5.47 -1.77 -26.26
CA VAL A 37 -4.64 -1.40 -25.09
C VAL A 37 -3.88 -0.09 -25.36
N PHE A 38 -3.29 0.08 -26.55
CA PHE A 38 -2.63 1.34 -26.90
C PHE A 38 -3.57 2.53 -27.00
N ALA A 39 -4.81 2.33 -27.46
CA ALA A 39 -5.80 3.41 -27.55
C ALA A 39 -6.25 3.85 -26.16
N ILE A 40 -6.59 2.89 -25.29
CA ILE A 40 -7.00 3.15 -23.90
C ILE A 40 -5.85 3.82 -23.15
N PHE A 41 -4.62 3.31 -23.28
CA PHE A 41 -3.46 3.94 -22.65
C PHE A 41 -3.24 5.39 -23.12
N LEU A 42 -3.44 5.66 -24.41
CA LEU A 42 -3.36 7.04 -24.93
C LEU A 42 -4.44 7.95 -24.34
N GLU A 43 -5.64 7.42 -24.09
CA GLU A 43 -6.71 8.15 -23.40
C GLU A 43 -6.31 8.47 -21.96
N LEU A 44 -5.75 7.51 -21.22
CA LEU A 44 -5.22 7.75 -19.86
C LEU A 44 -4.13 8.83 -19.84
N VAL A 45 -3.19 8.77 -20.78
CA VAL A 45 -2.12 9.78 -20.91
C VAL A 45 -2.71 11.17 -21.15
N ARG A 46 -3.73 11.29 -22.00
CA ARG A 46 -4.41 12.57 -22.29
C ARG A 46 -5.22 13.09 -21.12
N GLU A 47 -5.81 12.19 -20.35
CA GLU A 47 -6.66 12.57 -19.22
C GLU A 47 -5.83 13.05 -18.03
N TYR A 48 -4.76 12.33 -17.69
CA TYR A 48 -4.03 12.56 -16.44
C TYR A 48 -2.70 13.31 -16.63
N VAL A 49 -2.03 13.20 -17.78
CA VAL A 49 -0.73 13.84 -18.02
C VAL A 49 -0.61 14.43 -19.44
N PRO A 50 -1.59 15.27 -19.89
CA PRO A 50 -1.69 15.70 -21.29
C PRO A 50 -0.44 16.42 -21.81
N ASP A 51 0.21 17.21 -20.96
CA ASP A 51 1.43 17.96 -21.33
C ASP A 51 2.62 17.04 -21.66
N HIS A 52 2.56 15.78 -21.23
CA HIS A 52 3.59 14.76 -21.45
C HIS A 52 3.22 13.74 -22.54
N GLU A 53 2.08 13.88 -23.23
CA GLU A 53 1.64 12.92 -24.26
C GLU A 53 2.73 12.62 -25.29
N ARG A 54 3.32 13.67 -25.86
CA ARG A 54 4.33 13.52 -26.91
C ARG A 54 5.62 12.87 -26.42
N GLU A 55 5.99 13.11 -25.17
CA GLU A 55 7.17 12.54 -24.54
C GLU A 55 6.96 11.03 -24.35
N ILE A 56 5.88 10.66 -23.67
CA ILE A 56 5.52 9.27 -23.34
C ILE A 56 5.32 8.45 -24.62
N MET A 57 4.53 8.94 -25.57
CA MET A 57 4.17 8.17 -26.77
C MET A 57 5.30 8.03 -27.79
N ARG A 58 6.32 8.90 -27.75
CA ARG A 58 7.53 8.76 -28.58
C ARG A 58 8.54 7.77 -28.00
N GLY A 59 8.48 7.52 -26.69
CA GLY A 59 9.29 6.52 -26.02
C GLY A 59 9.04 5.10 -26.55
N PRO A 60 10.00 4.19 -26.33
CA PRO A 60 9.80 2.79 -26.68
C PRO A 60 8.68 2.18 -25.82
N VAL A 61 7.95 1.22 -26.39
CA VAL A 61 6.73 0.65 -25.77
C VAL A 61 6.97 0.19 -24.33
N TRP A 62 8.08 -0.48 -24.07
CA TRP A 62 8.46 -1.02 -22.75
C TRP A 62 8.76 0.05 -21.69
N GLU A 63 8.94 1.33 -22.07
CA GLU A 63 9.19 2.43 -21.11
C GLU A 63 7.95 3.32 -20.92
N ARG A 64 6.87 3.12 -21.68
CA ARG A 64 5.73 4.05 -21.68
C ARG A 64 4.96 4.03 -20.37
N ALA A 65 4.73 2.84 -19.82
CA ALA A 65 4.01 2.67 -18.56
C ALA A 65 4.78 3.33 -17.40
N GLU A 66 6.08 3.06 -17.30
CA GLU A 66 6.97 3.71 -16.32
C GLU A 66 7.06 5.24 -16.54
N SER A 67 7.09 5.70 -17.79
CA SER A 67 7.10 7.14 -18.09
C SER A 67 5.79 7.81 -17.69
N PHE A 68 4.65 7.17 -17.93
CA PHE A 68 3.34 7.65 -17.48
C PHE A 68 3.30 7.71 -15.95
N ARG A 69 3.68 6.61 -15.27
CA ARG A 69 3.72 6.53 -13.81
C ARG A 69 4.50 7.69 -13.20
N ARG A 70 5.73 7.91 -13.64
CA ARG A 70 6.59 9.00 -13.12
C ARG A 70 5.96 10.39 -13.26
N ARG A 71 5.14 10.60 -14.29
CA ARG A 71 4.43 11.88 -14.51
C ARG A 71 3.17 11.95 -13.67
N PHE A 72 2.41 10.86 -13.60
CA PHE A 72 1.21 10.73 -12.78
C PHE A 72 1.51 10.98 -11.30
N GLU A 73 2.53 10.32 -10.75
CA GLU A 73 2.89 10.40 -9.34
C GLU A 73 3.38 11.80 -8.88
N GLN A 74 3.74 12.68 -9.82
CA GLN A 74 4.09 14.07 -9.51
C GLN A 74 2.87 14.89 -9.07
N GLU A 75 1.67 14.52 -9.54
CA GLU A 75 0.44 15.29 -9.34
C GLU A 75 -0.59 14.54 -8.50
N TYR A 76 -0.57 13.21 -8.54
CA TYR A 76 -1.61 12.36 -7.94
C TYR A 76 -1.06 11.55 -6.75
N PHE A 77 -1.01 10.23 -6.86
CA PHE A 77 -0.62 9.28 -5.81
C PHE A 77 0.27 8.17 -6.39
N PRO A 78 1.01 7.40 -5.57
CA PRO A 78 1.89 6.32 -6.03
C PRO A 78 1.11 5.21 -6.73
N LEU A 79 1.63 4.75 -7.86
CA LEU A 79 1.14 3.55 -8.53
C LEU A 79 2.05 2.37 -8.22
N ALA A 80 1.49 1.17 -8.18
CA ALA A 80 2.17 -0.01 -7.68
C ALA A 80 3.24 -0.55 -8.64
N ASP A 81 4.43 -0.81 -8.09
CA ASP A 81 5.62 -1.18 -8.89
C ASP A 81 5.44 -2.50 -9.67
N PHE A 82 4.63 -3.44 -9.17
CA PHE A 82 4.39 -4.73 -9.84
C PHE A 82 3.71 -4.57 -11.20
N ALA A 83 3.01 -3.46 -11.44
CA ALA A 83 2.37 -3.16 -12.71
C ALA A 83 3.36 -2.77 -13.83
N TYR A 84 4.67 -2.74 -13.57
CA TYR A 84 5.67 -2.13 -14.47
C TYR A 84 6.89 -3.03 -14.81
N GLY A 85 6.82 -4.35 -14.54
CA GLY A 85 7.97 -5.26 -14.62
C GLY A 85 8.14 -6.09 -15.90
N ASP A 86 7.09 -6.30 -16.70
CA ASP A 86 7.13 -7.15 -17.90
C ASP A 86 6.30 -6.58 -19.07
N GLY A 87 6.24 -7.32 -20.19
CA GLY A 87 5.51 -6.94 -21.39
C GLY A 87 3.99 -6.82 -21.23
N GLU A 88 3.43 -7.24 -20.10
CA GLU A 88 2.00 -7.22 -19.76
C GLU A 88 1.63 -5.98 -18.91
N SER A 89 2.62 -5.19 -18.48
CA SER A 89 2.46 -3.94 -17.71
C SER A 89 1.44 -2.96 -18.28
N LEU A 90 1.41 -2.79 -19.60
CA LEU A 90 0.44 -1.91 -20.27
C LEU A 90 -0.98 -2.48 -20.22
N GLU A 91 -1.14 -3.79 -20.31
CA GLU A 91 -2.44 -4.47 -20.27
C GLU A 91 -3.06 -4.35 -18.87
N TYR A 92 -2.28 -4.68 -17.84
CA TYR A 92 -2.74 -4.51 -16.46
C TYR A 92 -3.12 -3.06 -16.15
N MET A 93 -2.25 -2.11 -16.51
CA MET A 93 -2.48 -0.69 -16.25
C MET A 93 -3.69 -0.12 -16.98
N VAL A 94 -4.11 -0.64 -18.14
CA VAL A 94 -5.33 -0.13 -18.80
C VAL A 94 -6.61 -0.74 -18.23
N HIS A 95 -6.50 -1.91 -17.59
CA HIS A 95 -7.65 -2.62 -17.01
C HIS A 95 -8.04 -2.10 -15.63
N ALA A 96 -7.05 -1.76 -14.80
CA ALA A 96 -7.27 -1.28 -13.45
C ALA A 96 -6.28 -0.16 -13.10
N ILE A 97 -6.63 0.66 -12.12
CA ILE A 97 -5.70 1.57 -11.47
C ILE A 97 -4.75 0.72 -10.62
N PRO A 98 -3.44 0.70 -10.90
CA PRO A 98 -2.47 -0.01 -10.08
C PRO A 98 -2.20 0.82 -8.81
N VAL A 99 -3.13 0.83 -7.86
CA VAL A 99 -2.98 1.58 -6.60
C VAL A 99 -1.91 0.90 -5.74
N GLU A 100 -0.92 1.67 -5.25
CA GLU A 100 0.00 1.14 -4.25
C GLU A 100 -0.73 0.94 -2.91
N LEU A 101 -0.87 -0.32 -2.52
CA LEU A 101 -1.50 -0.73 -1.26
C LEU A 101 -0.44 -1.09 -0.23
N MET A 102 -0.62 -0.54 0.96
CA MET A 102 0.29 -0.62 2.09
C MET A 102 -0.43 -1.18 3.34
N GLY A 103 -1.54 -1.90 3.19
CA GLY A 103 -2.21 -2.59 4.29
C GLY A 103 -1.39 -3.75 4.86
N TRP A 104 -1.77 -4.20 6.06
CA TRP A 104 -1.13 -5.34 6.72
C TRP A 104 -1.73 -6.68 6.27
N GLU A 105 -0.87 -7.60 5.87
CA GLU A 105 -1.22 -8.96 5.48
C GLU A 105 -1.01 -9.96 6.62
N TYR A 106 -1.68 -11.11 6.54
CA TYR A 106 -1.54 -12.18 7.53
C TYR A 106 -0.09 -12.70 7.61
N ASP A 107 0.54 -12.91 6.44
CA ASP A 107 1.89 -13.47 6.36
C ASP A 107 2.96 -12.52 6.91
N GLN A 108 2.76 -11.20 6.78
CA GLN A 108 3.61 -10.19 7.41
C GLN A 108 3.70 -10.37 8.94
N TYR A 109 2.63 -10.87 9.59
CA TYR A 109 2.65 -11.17 11.02
C TYR A 109 3.61 -12.32 11.39
N HIS A 110 3.84 -13.26 10.47
CA HIS A 110 4.79 -14.37 10.65
C HIS A 110 6.25 -13.97 10.40
N GLU A 111 6.47 -12.84 9.73
CA GLU A 111 7.80 -12.30 9.41
C GLU A 111 8.31 -11.29 10.45
N TYR A 112 7.63 -11.14 11.59
CA TYR A 112 7.91 -10.10 12.59
C TYR A 112 9.36 -10.10 13.12
N GLU A 113 10.05 -11.24 13.08
CA GLU A 113 11.46 -11.38 13.48
C GLU A 113 12.41 -10.54 12.62
N SER A 114 12.01 -10.21 11.39
CA SER A 114 12.79 -9.37 10.48
C SER A 114 12.54 -7.88 10.70
N TYR A 115 11.60 -7.51 11.58
CA TYR A 115 11.25 -6.13 11.80
C TYR A 115 12.22 -5.41 12.72
N ARG A 116 12.25 -4.08 12.58
CA ARG A 116 13.04 -3.23 13.45
C ARG A 116 12.46 -3.24 14.89
N PRO A 117 13.29 -3.06 15.93
CA PRO A 117 12.84 -3.14 17.32
C PRO A 117 11.67 -2.20 17.66
N GLY A 118 11.61 -1.01 17.06
CA GLY A 118 10.51 -0.07 17.28
C GLY A 118 9.17 -0.62 16.80
N ALA A 119 9.15 -1.30 15.65
CA ALA A 119 7.97 -1.94 15.11
C ALA A 119 7.54 -3.16 15.95
N THR A 120 8.49 -4.01 16.36
CA THR A 120 8.23 -5.14 17.27
C THR A 120 7.59 -4.67 18.58
N LEU A 121 8.09 -3.59 19.16
CA LEU A 121 7.52 -3.01 20.37
C LEU A 121 6.10 -2.49 20.17
N LEU A 122 5.78 -1.87 19.02
CA LEU A 122 4.42 -1.44 18.73
C LEU A 122 3.48 -2.62 18.46
N LEU A 123 3.91 -3.66 17.73
CA LEU A 123 3.16 -4.92 17.57
C LEU A 123 2.80 -5.52 18.93
N GLY A 124 3.73 -5.50 19.88
CA GLY A 124 3.49 -5.95 21.25
C GLY A 124 2.39 -5.17 21.99
N LEU A 125 2.08 -3.92 21.62
CA LEU A 125 1.01 -3.13 22.25
C LEU A 125 -0.38 -3.43 21.68
N VAL A 126 -0.47 -3.76 20.39
CA VAL A 126 -1.76 -3.81 19.67
C VAL A 126 -2.32 -5.23 19.65
N ILE A 127 -3.65 -5.33 19.60
CA ILE A 127 -4.33 -6.59 19.29
C ILE A 127 -3.87 -7.17 17.95
N ASN A 128 -3.82 -8.50 17.86
CA ASN A 128 -3.60 -9.16 16.58
C ASN A 128 -4.92 -9.18 15.79
N PRO A 129 -5.02 -8.50 14.63
CA PRO A 129 -6.25 -8.46 13.84
C PRO A 129 -6.60 -9.81 13.19
N PHE A 130 -5.64 -10.73 13.11
CA PHE A 130 -5.82 -12.05 12.49
C PHE A 130 -6.15 -13.16 13.48
N ASP A 131 -6.42 -12.77 14.73
CA ASP A 131 -6.75 -13.65 15.84
C ASP A 131 -8.21 -14.14 15.74
N TYR A 132 -8.51 -14.93 14.70
CA TYR A 132 -9.86 -15.41 14.40
C TYR A 132 -10.25 -16.62 15.26
N GLY A 133 -10.51 -16.41 16.55
CA GLY A 133 -11.48 -17.17 17.36
C GLY A 133 -11.38 -18.70 17.45
N TYR A 134 -10.35 -19.35 16.93
CA TYR A 134 -10.04 -20.73 17.32
C TYR A 134 -9.44 -20.65 18.71
N GLU A 135 -10.05 -21.35 19.68
CA GLU A 135 -9.92 -21.18 21.14
C GLU A 135 -8.49 -21.22 21.76
N ASP A 136 -7.43 -21.20 20.96
CA ASP A 136 -6.00 -21.19 21.34
C ASP A 136 -5.17 -20.06 20.67
N SER A 137 -5.80 -19.07 20.02
CA SER A 137 -5.13 -18.17 19.08
C SER A 137 -4.37 -16.97 19.71
N GLU A 138 -4.45 -16.77 21.05
CA GLU A 138 -3.54 -15.86 21.79
C GLU A 138 -2.05 -16.23 21.60
N ALA A 139 -1.76 -17.46 21.16
CA ALA A 139 -0.41 -17.95 20.86
C ALA A 139 0.34 -17.12 19.80
N ALA A 140 -0.35 -16.49 18.84
CA ALA A 140 0.32 -15.75 17.76
C ALA A 140 1.09 -14.53 18.27
N ARG A 141 0.67 -13.94 19.40
CA ARG A 141 1.36 -12.80 20.02
C ARG A 141 2.50 -13.22 20.95
N VAL A 142 2.52 -14.46 21.41
CA VAL A 142 3.54 -14.94 22.38
C VAL A 142 4.97 -14.72 21.86
N PRO A 143 5.33 -15.11 20.62
CA PRO A 143 6.68 -14.88 20.10
C PRO A 143 7.05 -13.38 19.99
N ILE A 144 6.07 -12.53 19.69
CA ILE A 144 6.24 -11.07 19.65
C ILE A 144 6.50 -10.53 21.06
N LEU A 145 5.75 -10.98 22.06
CA LEU A 145 5.93 -10.57 23.46
C LEU A 145 7.25 -11.09 24.06
N ASP A 146 7.71 -12.26 23.65
CA ASP A 146 9.04 -12.78 24.01
C ASP A 146 10.13 -11.89 23.41
N SER A 147 10.01 -11.51 22.14
CA SER A 147 10.93 -10.56 21.51
C SER A 147 10.89 -9.17 22.18
N CYS A 148 9.71 -8.69 22.58
CA CYS A 148 9.60 -7.48 23.39
C CYS A 148 10.31 -7.64 24.74
N THR A 149 10.22 -8.82 25.36
CA THR A 149 10.88 -9.11 26.64
C THR A 149 12.40 -9.02 26.51
N ASP A 150 12.97 -9.51 25.41
CA ASP A 150 14.40 -9.37 25.12
C ASP A 150 14.82 -7.91 24.91
N LEU A 151 13.93 -7.08 24.34
CA LEU A 151 14.21 -5.66 24.06
C LEU A 151 14.09 -4.76 25.29
N VAL A 152 13.07 -4.98 26.13
CA VAL A 152 12.71 -4.03 27.20
C VAL A 152 12.56 -4.64 28.59
N GLY A 153 12.61 -5.97 28.69
CA GLY A 153 12.49 -6.72 29.95
C GLY A 153 11.06 -7.12 30.31
N ALA A 154 10.95 -8.26 30.99
CA ALA A 154 9.67 -8.89 31.32
C ALA A 154 8.75 -8.02 32.20
N GLU A 155 9.33 -7.18 33.06
CA GLU A 155 8.56 -6.29 33.95
C GLU A 155 7.71 -5.29 33.14
N LEU A 156 8.23 -4.77 32.03
CA LEU A 156 7.49 -3.84 31.17
C LEU A 156 6.47 -4.57 30.31
N VAL A 157 6.83 -5.73 29.76
CA VAL A 157 5.91 -6.55 28.95
C VAL A 157 4.72 -7.04 29.77
N ALA A 158 4.92 -7.39 31.04
CA ALA A 158 3.84 -7.81 31.95
C ALA A 158 2.77 -6.73 32.20
N ARG A 159 3.02 -5.47 31.82
CA ARG A 159 2.04 -4.37 31.90
C ARG A 159 1.09 -4.32 30.70
N ILE A 160 1.37 -5.07 29.64
CA ILE A 160 0.56 -5.15 28.43
C ILE A 160 -0.51 -6.24 28.65
N PRO A 161 -1.78 -5.98 28.29
CA PRO A 161 -2.81 -7.02 28.28
C PRO A 161 -2.41 -8.20 27.38
N ALA A 162 -2.80 -9.42 27.75
CA ALA A 162 -2.51 -10.64 26.99
C ALA A 162 -2.95 -10.54 25.51
N ARG A 163 -4.11 -9.93 25.25
CA ARG A 163 -4.65 -9.69 23.91
C ARG A 163 -4.16 -8.39 23.25
N GLY A 164 -3.40 -7.55 23.95
CA GLY A 164 -3.08 -6.19 23.50
C GLY A 164 -4.26 -5.23 23.62
N TRP A 165 -4.08 -4.00 23.13
CA TRP A 165 -5.12 -2.97 23.12
C TRP A 165 -5.76 -2.81 21.74
N ASP A 166 -7.07 -2.56 21.73
CA ASP A 166 -7.83 -2.28 20.52
C ASP A 166 -7.46 -0.91 19.93
N PRO A 167 -7.48 -0.74 18.59
CA PRO A 167 -7.15 0.52 17.92
C PRO A 167 -7.98 1.70 18.43
N GLU A 168 -9.29 1.51 18.62
CA GLU A 168 -10.19 2.55 19.12
C GLU A 168 -9.84 3.02 20.54
N ALA A 169 -9.39 2.10 21.38
CA ALA A 169 -8.96 2.42 22.75
C ALA A 169 -7.65 3.22 22.72
N LEU A 170 -6.69 2.81 21.87
CA LEU A 170 -5.42 3.53 21.68
C LEU A 170 -5.63 4.92 21.07
N ARG A 171 -6.51 5.04 20.06
CA ARG A 171 -6.94 6.32 19.47
C ARG A 171 -7.49 7.26 20.52
N THR A 172 -8.40 6.79 21.36
CA THR A 172 -9.01 7.57 22.45
C THR A 172 -7.97 7.98 23.50
N ALA A 173 -7.06 7.07 23.87
CA ALA A 173 -6.04 7.34 24.90
C ALA A 173 -4.98 8.34 24.43
N CYS A 174 -4.52 8.20 23.18
CA CYS A 174 -3.47 9.03 22.58
C CYS A 174 -4.00 10.40 22.13
N GLY A 175 -5.15 10.46 21.47
CA GLY A 175 -5.65 11.68 20.83
C GLY A 175 -4.57 12.40 20.00
N ASP A 176 -4.61 13.73 19.94
CA ASP A 176 -3.61 14.57 19.23
C ASP A 176 -2.28 14.75 19.99
N LYS A 177 -1.95 13.86 20.94
CA LYS A 177 -0.79 14.05 21.85
C LYS A 177 0.46 13.32 21.37
N ALA A 178 1.53 13.45 22.16
CA ALA A 178 2.89 13.00 21.90
C ALA A 178 3.08 11.52 21.49
N TYR A 179 2.08 10.66 21.71
CA TYR A 179 2.15 9.23 21.36
C TYR A 179 1.21 8.83 20.22
N GLY A 180 0.75 9.79 19.42
CA GLY A 180 -0.20 9.52 18.33
C GLY A 180 0.28 8.49 17.30
N GLY A 181 1.59 8.33 17.10
CA GLY A 181 2.15 7.26 16.26
C GLY A 181 1.80 5.84 16.74
N VAL A 182 1.53 5.64 18.04
CA VAL A 182 1.04 4.35 18.57
C VAL A 182 -0.39 4.09 18.10
N ALA A 183 -1.25 5.11 18.13
CA ALA A 183 -2.62 4.98 17.65
C ALA A 183 -2.68 4.82 16.13
N ASP A 184 -1.89 5.61 15.40
CA ASP A 184 -1.76 5.48 13.94
C ASP A 184 -1.30 4.08 13.52
N PHE A 185 -0.33 3.51 14.24
CA PHE A 185 0.13 2.15 13.99
C PHE A 185 -0.97 1.12 14.25
N ALA A 186 -1.73 1.28 15.35
CA ALA A 186 -2.81 0.37 15.68
C ALA A 186 -3.97 0.41 14.67
N GLU A 187 -4.35 1.61 14.24
CA GLU A 187 -5.36 1.78 13.18
C GLU A 187 -4.87 1.18 11.87
N TRP A 188 -3.60 1.38 11.52
CA TRP A 188 -3.00 0.81 10.31
C TRP A 188 -2.95 -0.72 10.34
N LEU A 189 -2.44 -1.30 11.44
CA LEU A 189 -2.38 -2.75 11.61
C LEU A 189 -3.75 -3.40 11.47
N CYS A 190 -4.80 -2.75 11.98
CA CYS A 190 -6.15 -3.30 11.98
C CYS A 190 -7.05 -2.76 10.85
N ALA A 191 -6.49 -2.17 9.79
CA ALA A 191 -7.25 -1.63 8.65
C ALA A 191 -8.41 -0.70 9.06
N ALA A 192 -8.17 0.18 10.04
CA ALA A 192 -9.14 1.08 10.63
C ALA A 192 -8.75 2.56 10.49
N THR A 193 -7.93 2.90 9.49
CA THR A 193 -7.41 4.25 9.27
C THR A 193 -8.39 5.18 8.55
N GLY A 194 -9.35 4.61 7.82
CA GLY A 194 -10.22 5.30 6.87
C GLY A 194 -9.52 5.70 5.57
N LEU A 195 -8.31 5.18 5.30
CA LEU A 195 -7.50 5.48 4.13
C LEU A 195 -7.33 4.19 3.32
N TRP A 196 -7.79 4.19 2.07
CA TRP A 196 -7.90 2.97 1.26
C TRP A 196 -6.55 2.27 1.09
N MET A 197 -5.50 3.05 0.84
CA MET A 197 -4.12 2.56 0.69
C MET A 197 -3.56 1.90 1.96
N LEU A 198 -4.06 2.22 3.15
CA LEU A 198 -3.59 1.62 4.42
C LEU A 198 -4.53 0.55 4.95
N ASP A 199 -5.79 0.54 4.52
CA ASP A 199 -6.82 -0.38 5.00
C ASP A 199 -7.04 -1.59 4.07
N CYS A 200 -6.34 -1.65 2.93
CA CYS A 200 -6.47 -2.73 1.96
C CYS A 200 -5.10 -3.33 1.62
N THR A 201 -5.11 -4.63 1.33
CA THR A 201 -3.98 -5.41 0.80
C THR A 201 -4.32 -5.87 -0.61
N TYR A 202 -3.33 -6.32 -1.38
CA TYR A 202 -3.59 -6.83 -2.73
C TYR A 202 -4.48 -8.07 -2.73
N GLU A 203 -4.52 -8.83 -1.64
CA GLU A 203 -5.43 -9.98 -1.48
C GLU A 203 -6.89 -9.57 -1.24
N MET A 204 -7.11 -8.42 -0.59
CA MET A 204 -8.44 -7.96 -0.18
C MET A 204 -9.04 -6.91 -1.11
N TYR A 205 -8.20 -6.23 -1.90
CA TYR A 205 -8.63 -5.10 -2.72
C TYR A 205 -9.24 -5.58 -4.03
N GLY A 206 -10.48 -5.18 -4.28
CA GLY A 206 -11.07 -5.29 -5.61
C GLY A 206 -10.43 -4.27 -6.53
N GLU A 207 -10.01 -4.69 -7.72
CA GLU A 207 -9.44 -3.79 -8.73
C GLU A 207 -10.40 -2.61 -9.01
N GLU A 208 -9.87 -1.39 -8.94
CA GLU A 208 -10.62 -0.18 -9.31
C GLU A 208 -10.37 0.16 -10.78
N TYR A 209 -11.43 0.53 -11.49
CA TYR A 209 -11.30 1.04 -12.85
C TYR A 209 -10.82 2.50 -12.86
N TRP A 210 -10.22 2.92 -13.96
CA TRP A 210 -9.88 4.32 -14.18
C TRP A 210 -11.13 5.20 -14.17
N ASP A 211 -11.38 5.83 -13.04
CA ASP A 211 -12.43 6.81 -12.82
C ASP A 211 -11.85 8.05 -12.16
N ARG A 212 -12.28 9.22 -12.64
CA ARG A 212 -11.73 10.49 -12.17
C ARG A 212 -12.04 10.75 -10.70
N GLY A 213 -13.23 10.35 -10.22
CA GLY A 213 -13.62 10.48 -8.82
C GLY A 213 -12.76 9.63 -7.90
N ILE A 214 -12.45 8.39 -8.31
CA ILE A 214 -11.53 7.51 -7.59
C ILE A 214 -10.12 8.12 -7.54
N VAL A 215 -9.60 8.57 -8.69
CA VAL A 215 -8.27 9.20 -8.76
C VAL A 215 -8.18 10.44 -7.88
N ASP A 216 -9.19 11.31 -7.92
CA ASP A 216 -9.23 12.53 -7.11
C ASP A 216 -9.29 12.21 -5.60
N GLU A 217 -10.05 11.18 -5.19
CA GLU A 217 -10.13 10.78 -3.77
C GLU A 217 -8.82 10.13 -3.27
N LEU A 218 -8.21 9.21 -4.04
CA LEU A 218 -6.89 8.64 -3.71
C LEU A 218 -5.81 9.72 -3.63
N THR A 219 -5.83 10.68 -4.56
CA THR A 219 -4.92 11.83 -4.55
C THR A 219 -5.09 12.69 -3.30
N LYS A 220 -6.33 12.92 -2.90
CA LYS A 220 -6.65 13.67 -1.67
C LYS A 220 -6.23 12.91 -0.41
N GLN A 221 -6.31 11.58 -0.40
CA GLN A 221 -5.88 10.74 0.71
C GLN A 221 -4.35 10.64 0.82
N TRP A 222 -3.61 10.72 -0.29
CA TRP A 222 -2.17 10.47 -0.31
C TRP A 222 -1.34 11.32 0.68
N PRO A 223 -1.56 12.64 0.81
CA PRO A 223 -0.88 13.42 1.86
C PRO A 223 -1.16 12.92 3.29
N LEU A 224 -2.36 12.41 3.55
CA LEU A 224 -2.77 11.88 4.86
C LEU A 224 -2.10 10.53 5.13
N VAL A 225 -2.00 9.66 4.11
CA VAL A 225 -1.26 8.39 4.17
C VAL A 225 0.20 8.65 4.56
N LYS A 226 0.89 9.55 3.85
CA LYS A 226 2.27 9.93 4.17
C LYS A 226 2.42 10.46 5.58
N GLN A 227 1.57 11.41 5.97
CA GLN A 227 1.62 11.99 7.31
C GLN A 227 1.47 10.93 8.40
N ARG A 228 0.58 9.96 8.20
CA ARG A 228 0.34 8.87 9.15
C ARG A 228 1.53 7.93 9.24
N LEU A 229 2.06 7.47 8.12
CA LEU A 229 3.25 6.61 8.09
C LEU A 229 4.48 7.33 8.68
N ASP A 230 4.67 8.62 8.39
CA ASP A 230 5.75 9.41 8.98
C ASP A 230 5.67 9.43 10.52
N ARG A 231 4.47 9.58 11.10
CA ARG A 231 4.28 9.55 12.56
C ARG A 231 4.58 8.17 13.16
N VAL A 232 4.22 7.11 12.45
CA VAL A 232 4.53 5.73 12.83
C VAL A 232 6.04 5.49 12.81
N PHE A 233 6.73 5.88 11.73
CA PHE A 233 8.17 5.68 11.61
C PHE A 233 8.97 6.55 12.59
N GLN A 234 8.52 7.78 12.85
CA GLN A 234 9.08 8.60 13.94
C GLN A 234 8.91 7.94 15.31
N MET A 235 7.79 7.24 15.54
CA MET A 235 7.60 6.47 16.78
C MET A 235 8.57 5.29 16.86
N TYR A 236 8.82 4.59 15.76
CA TYR A 236 9.84 3.53 15.72
C TYR A 236 11.21 4.06 16.10
N ASP A 237 11.68 5.11 15.41
CA ASP A 237 13.00 5.71 15.65
C ASP A 237 13.14 6.24 17.08
N TRP A 238 12.07 6.85 17.61
CA TRP A 238 12.05 7.34 18.98
C TRP A 238 12.13 6.20 19.99
N LEU A 239 11.38 5.11 19.81
CA LEU A 239 11.47 3.92 20.68
C LEU A 239 12.89 3.34 20.65
N GLU A 240 13.48 3.20 19.46
CA GLU A 240 14.80 2.62 19.27
C GLU A 240 15.95 3.42 19.88
N THR A 241 15.79 4.74 20.01
CA THR A 241 16.81 5.61 20.61
C THR A 241 17.11 5.24 22.07
N SER A 242 16.13 4.76 22.82
CA SER A 242 16.30 4.30 24.21
C SER A 242 15.15 3.36 24.58
N PRO A 243 15.17 2.09 24.13
CA PRO A 243 14.01 1.18 24.14
C PRO A 243 13.33 1.10 25.51
N VAL A 244 14.06 0.69 26.54
CA VAL A 244 13.52 0.55 27.91
C VAL A 244 12.92 1.86 28.40
N LYS A 245 13.64 2.99 28.28
CA LYS A 245 13.22 4.29 28.80
C LYS A 245 12.00 4.84 28.07
N ASN A 246 11.99 4.76 26.75
CA ASN A 246 10.95 5.36 25.92
C ASN A 246 9.69 4.48 25.91
N PHE A 247 9.85 3.16 25.88
CA PHE A 247 8.73 2.23 26.06
C PHE A 247 8.11 2.35 27.46
N THR A 248 8.90 2.53 28.51
CA THR A 248 8.39 2.85 29.86
C THR A 248 7.46 4.07 29.83
N LYS A 249 7.87 5.16 29.16
CA LYS A 249 7.05 6.37 29.03
C LYS A 249 5.73 6.15 28.29
N VAL A 250 5.74 5.30 27.26
CA VAL A 250 4.52 4.90 26.53
C VAL A 250 3.59 4.14 27.47
N LEU A 251 4.09 3.13 28.19
CA LEU A 251 3.29 2.36 29.12
C LEU A 251 2.78 3.20 30.31
N ASP A 252 3.59 4.12 30.84
CA ASP A 252 3.20 5.04 31.92
C ASP A 252 2.10 5.99 31.47
N PHE A 253 2.06 6.32 30.18
CA PHE A 253 0.98 7.11 29.60
C PHE A 253 -0.28 6.28 29.33
N LEU A 254 -0.14 5.11 28.71
CA LEU A 254 -1.25 4.29 28.24
C LEU A 254 -1.96 3.55 29.38
N VAL A 255 -1.20 2.87 30.25
CA VAL A 255 -1.76 1.97 31.27
C VAL A 255 -2.79 2.67 32.15
N PRO A 256 -2.54 3.85 32.74
CA PRO A 256 -3.54 4.52 33.59
C PRO A 256 -4.81 4.93 32.84
N LYS A 257 -4.70 5.22 31.53
CA LYS A 257 -5.85 5.61 30.69
C LYS A 257 -6.69 4.42 30.28
N LEU A 258 -6.06 3.28 30.04
CA LEU A 258 -6.69 2.09 29.47
C LEU A 258 -7.19 1.12 30.55
N THR A 259 -6.57 1.08 31.73
CA THR A 259 -7.13 0.32 32.88
C THR A 259 -8.40 0.94 33.46
N ALA A 260 -8.65 2.24 33.23
CA ALA A 260 -9.89 2.90 33.65
C ALA A 260 -11.11 2.54 32.77
N VAL A 261 -10.88 1.96 31.59
CA VAL A 261 -11.95 1.67 30.61
C VAL A 261 -12.45 0.23 30.71
N GLY A 262 -11.68 -0.68 31.33
CA GLY A 262 -12.00 -2.11 31.40
C GLY A 262 -12.02 -2.78 30.01
N PRO A 263 -11.79 -4.11 29.91
CA PRO A 263 -12.03 -4.79 28.65
C PRO A 263 -13.52 -4.68 28.32
N LYS A 264 -13.87 -4.08 27.17
CA LYS A 264 -15.18 -4.32 26.57
C LYS A 264 -15.16 -5.77 26.08
N VAL A 265 -15.72 -6.65 26.90
CA VAL A 265 -16.12 -7.98 26.45
C VAL A 265 -17.19 -7.77 25.37
N PRO A 266 -17.10 -8.45 24.21
CA PRO A 266 -18.16 -8.41 23.20
C PRO A 266 -19.52 -8.86 23.76
#